data_AF-A0A958HFF8-F1
#
_entry.id   AF-A0A958HFF8-F1
#
_cell.length_a   1.000
_cell.length_b   1.000
_cell.length_c   1.000
_cell.angle_alpha   90.00
_cell.angle_beta   90.00
_cell.angle_gamma   90.00
#
_symmetry.space_group_name_H-M   'P 1'
#
loop_
_entity.id
_entity.type
_entity.pdbx_description
1 polymer ?
#
loop_
_entity_poly.entity_id
_entity_poly.type
_entity_poly.pdbx_seq_one_letter_code
_entity_poly.pdbx_strand_id
1 'polypeptide(L)'
;MRLALITPGYASPDEANFAIPALTDTVRALAGRHDVHIFTLRYPHRHESYELDGATVHAFGWATRGGLSRVRLVQTAVTAIRREHRRQPFDLLHGLWADEPGFVATTAGRLLGRPAVVSLLGGELVGLRDIGYGGQLSRSNRLLTDRALRSAAVITAGSRYLAQIAAARVPDDRLRVLPLGVDTTLFTPTKSAATANPYATSNTPDTPRPTPHFHVLHVASLSPVKDQATLLRALAIVANAHPEVHLHIVGTGPLKAALLTQSGELDIADRVTFHGEVSHDALPDYYRAADLFVLASRYESQSLVTLEAAACGCPIVGTAVGVLPELLDAAHVAPTGDATALATAISALIVNPQERGRVASESRARVLSSFGLDRTVAELELLYLGLCAGPR
;
A
#
# COMPACT_ATOMS: atom_id res chain seq x y z
N MET A 1 9.98 -5.92 24.02
CA MET A 1 8.59 -6.40 24.17
C MET A 1 8.45 -7.69 23.39
N ARG A 2 7.48 -8.53 23.75
CA ARG A 2 7.04 -9.68 22.97
C ARG A 2 5.71 -9.35 22.29
N LEU A 3 5.72 -9.30 20.96
CA LEU A 3 4.62 -8.80 20.13
C LEU A 3 3.97 -9.94 19.37
N ALA A 4 2.63 -9.97 19.34
CA ALA A 4 1.88 -10.86 18.46
C ALA A 4 1.23 -10.03 17.35
N LEU A 5 1.76 -10.11 16.13
CA LEU A 5 1.20 -9.51 14.93
C LEU A 5 0.28 -10.52 14.25
N ILE A 6 -0.92 -10.12 13.88
CA ILE A 6 -1.88 -10.97 13.17
C ILE A 6 -2.06 -10.39 11.78
N THR A 7 -1.92 -11.22 10.74
CA THR A 7 -2.05 -10.81 9.33
C THR A 7 -2.92 -11.78 8.54
N PRO A 8 -3.53 -11.35 7.41
CA PRO A 8 -4.17 -12.28 6.49
C PRO A 8 -3.14 -13.23 5.85
N GLY A 9 -1.95 -12.72 5.56
CA GLY A 9 -0.83 -13.46 4.98
C GLY A 9 0.50 -12.79 5.31
N TYR A 10 1.59 -13.53 5.14
CA TYR A 10 2.97 -13.04 5.22
C TYR A 10 3.84 -13.83 4.24
N ALA A 11 5.02 -13.32 3.92
CA ALA A 11 5.98 -13.97 3.04
C ALA A 11 6.41 -15.32 3.62
N SER A 12 6.78 -16.25 2.76
CA SER A 12 7.42 -17.52 3.15
C SER A 12 8.77 -17.65 2.44
N PRO A 13 9.70 -18.49 2.96
CA PRO A 13 11.02 -18.69 2.34
C PRO A 13 10.95 -19.13 0.87
N ASP A 14 9.90 -19.86 0.50
CA ASP A 14 9.69 -20.37 -0.86
C ASP A 14 8.87 -19.41 -1.74
N GLU A 15 8.16 -18.45 -1.13
CA GLU A 15 7.18 -17.59 -1.81
C GLU A 15 7.22 -16.15 -1.24
N ALA A 16 8.12 -15.32 -1.77
CA ALA A 16 8.30 -13.93 -1.34
C ALA A 16 7.10 -13.00 -1.66
N ASN A 17 6.22 -13.40 -2.59
CA ASN A 17 5.19 -12.52 -3.16
C ASN A 17 3.96 -12.29 -2.27
N PHE A 18 3.88 -12.87 -1.07
CA PHE A 18 2.69 -12.82 -0.21
C PHE A 18 2.68 -11.70 0.83
N ALA A 19 3.79 -10.99 1.03
CA ALA A 19 3.84 -9.83 1.92
C ALA A 19 3.90 -8.52 1.15
N ILE A 20 3.28 -7.49 1.73
CA ILE A 20 3.47 -6.11 1.28
C ILE A 20 4.89 -5.70 1.72
N PRO A 21 5.76 -5.23 0.80
CA PRO A 21 7.16 -4.92 1.13
C PRO A 21 7.32 -4.00 2.36
N ALA A 22 6.57 -2.89 2.40
CA ALA A 22 6.62 -1.99 3.56
C ALA A 22 6.19 -2.63 4.89
N LEU A 23 5.32 -3.65 4.84
CA LEU A 23 4.98 -4.43 6.05
C LEU A 23 6.16 -5.31 6.46
N THR A 24 6.81 -5.98 5.51
CA THR A 24 8.02 -6.76 5.76
C THR A 24 9.13 -5.89 6.35
N ASP A 25 9.34 -4.68 5.82
CA ASP A 25 10.34 -3.75 6.34
C ASP A 25 10.01 -3.30 7.77
N THR A 26 8.72 -3.03 8.03
CA THR A 26 8.23 -2.71 9.39
C THR A 26 8.49 -3.87 10.36
N VAL A 27 8.20 -5.11 9.95
CA VAL A 27 8.44 -6.31 10.75
C VAL A 27 9.93 -6.47 11.05
N ARG A 28 10.78 -6.37 10.02
CA ARG A 28 12.24 -6.50 10.17
C ARG A 28 12.80 -5.48 11.15
N ALA A 29 12.35 -4.22 11.05
CA ALA A 29 12.76 -3.15 11.95
C ALA A 29 12.28 -3.35 13.40
N LEU A 30 11.11 -3.96 13.61
CA LEU A 30 10.61 -4.33 14.94
C LEU A 30 11.35 -5.55 15.50
N ALA A 31 11.56 -6.58 14.68
CA ALA A 31 12.21 -7.83 15.06
C ALA A 31 13.68 -7.63 15.47
N GLY A 32 14.37 -6.62 14.91
CA GLY A 32 15.70 -6.23 15.36
C GLY A 32 15.78 -5.73 16.81
N ARG A 33 14.64 -5.43 17.45
CA ARG A 33 14.56 -4.83 18.81
C ARG A 33 13.60 -5.55 19.75
N HIS A 34 12.72 -6.38 19.21
CA HIS A 34 11.62 -7.01 19.94
C HIS A 34 11.46 -8.48 19.52
N ASP A 35 10.88 -9.27 20.41
CA ASP A 35 10.49 -10.66 20.12
C ASP A 35 9.17 -10.63 19.36
N VAL A 36 9.20 -10.86 18.05
CA VAL A 36 8.03 -10.70 17.16
C VAL A 36 7.52 -12.05 16.71
N HIS A 37 6.25 -12.32 17.01
CA HIS A 37 5.51 -13.46 16.49
C HIS A 37 4.46 -12.99 15.48
N ILE A 38 4.44 -13.60 14.30
CA ILE A 38 3.45 -13.32 13.25
C ILE A 38 2.50 -14.50 13.14
N PHE A 39 1.20 -14.25 13.28
CA PHE A 39 0.16 -15.25 13.11
C PHE A 39 -0.57 -14.99 11.80
N THR A 40 -0.27 -15.80 10.78
CA THR A 40 -0.83 -15.61 9.43
C THR A 40 -2.05 -16.50 9.24
N LEU A 41 -3.18 -15.87 8.92
CA LEU A 41 -4.47 -16.57 8.91
C LEU A 41 -4.67 -17.44 7.67
N ARG A 42 -4.24 -16.98 6.49
CA ARG A 42 -4.60 -17.59 5.20
C ARG A 42 -3.41 -18.05 4.37
N TYR A 43 -2.38 -17.22 4.27
CA TYR A 43 -1.21 -17.45 3.41
C TYR A 43 0.10 -17.42 4.24
N PRO A 44 1.12 -18.24 3.93
CA PRO A 44 1.14 -19.27 2.88
C PRO A 44 0.12 -20.37 3.17
N HIS A 45 -0.44 -21.04 2.16
CA HIS A 45 -1.49 -22.07 2.30
C HIS A 45 -0.98 -23.38 2.94
N ARG A 46 -0.20 -23.25 4.02
CA ARG A 46 0.48 -24.31 4.77
C ARG A 46 0.30 -24.05 6.26
N HIS A 47 0.33 -25.13 7.03
CA HIS A 47 0.23 -25.08 8.48
C HIS A 47 1.58 -25.42 9.12
N GLU A 48 2.40 -24.40 9.34
CA GLU A 48 3.79 -24.55 9.81
C GLU A 48 4.27 -23.31 10.57
N SER A 49 5.38 -23.46 11.29
CA SER A 49 6.09 -22.35 11.94
C SER A 49 7.51 -22.26 11.40
N TYR A 50 7.97 -21.06 11.08
CA TYR A 50 9.31 -20.79 10.55
C TYR A 50 9.80 -19.41 10.98
N GLU A 51 11.10 -19.17 10.85
CA GLU A 51 11.73 -17.86 11.08
C GLU A 51 11.86 -17.11 9.76
N LEU A 52 11.41 -15.86 9.71
CA LEU A 52 11.58 -14.98 8.55
C LEU A 52 11.66 -13.52 9.02
N ASP A 53 12.56 -12.73 8.42
CA ASP A 53 12.80 -11.32 8.79
C ASP A 53 13.12 -11.10 10.29
N GLY A 54 13.65 -12.11 10.98
CA GLY A 54 13.93 -12.08 12.42
C GLY A 54 12.70 -12.30 13.31
N ALA A 55 11.55 -12.65 12.73
CA ALA A 55 10.31 -12.95 13.44
C ALA A 55 9.91 -14.42 13.30
N THR A 56 9.29 -14.96 14.35
CA THR A 56 8.69 -16.30 14.31
C THR A 56 7.31 -16.22 13.65
N VAL A 57 7.16 -16.82 12.48
CA VAL A 57 5.91 -16.89 11.72
C VAL A 57 5.18 -18.19 12.07
N HIS A 58 3.87 -18.09 12.31
CA HIS A 58 2.93 -19.17 12.57
C HIS A 58 1.86 -19.13 11.49
N ALA A 59 2.02 -19.95 10.45
CA ALA A 59 1.11 -20.00 9.32
C ALA A 59 0.00 -21.04 9.57
N PHE A 60 -1.26 -20.66 9.33
CA PHE A 60 -2.40 -21.56 9.47
C PHE A 60 -2.95 -22.09 8.14
N GLY A 61 -2.57 -21.48 7.02
CA GLY A 61 -2.83 -22.00 5.68
C GLY A 61 -4.29 -22.12 5.27
N TRP A 62 -5.19 -21.32 5.85
CA TRP A 62 -6.62 -21.55 5.68
C TRP A 62 -7.17 -20.95 4.37
N ALA A 63 -7.31 -21.80 3.34
CA ALA A 63 -7.68 -21.39 1.99
C ALA A 63 -9.17 -20.98 1.80
N THR A 64 -10.08 -21.27 2.74
CA THR A 64 -11.54 -21.13 2.53
C THR A 64 -12.14 -19.82 3.05
N ARG A 65 -13.16 -19.29 2.35
CA ARG A 65 -13.69 -17.91 2.49
C ARG A 65 -15.07 -17.77 3.15
N GLY A 66 -15.61 -18.75 3.88
CA GLY A 66 -16.94 -18.55 4.48
C GLY A 66 -17.52 -19.60 5.43
N GLY A 67 -18.53 -19.18 6.19
CA GLY A 67 -19.31 -20.05 7.07
C GLY A 67 -18.56 -20.54 8.31
N LEU A 68 -18.86 -21.77 8.73
CA LEU A 68 -18.24 -22.46 9.89
C LEU A 68 -16.71 -22.50 9.81
N SER A 69 -16.14 -22.48 8.60
CA SER A 69 -14.69 -22.47 8.38
C SER A 69 -14.03 -21.21 8.98
N ARG A 70 -14.71 -20.06 8.94
CA ARG A 70 -14.20 -18.81 9.51
C ARG A 70 -14.23 -18.80 11.03
N VAL A 71 -15.24 -19.43 11.64
CA VAL A 71 -15.28 -19.62 13.10
C VAL A 71 -14.12 -20.51 13.56
N ARG A 72 -13.88 -21.61 12.84
CA ARG A 72 -12.74 -22.50 13.12
C ARG A 72 -11.41 -21.79 12.94
N LEU A 73 -11.23 -20.99 11.89
CA LEU A 73 -10.04 -20.15 11.70
C LEU A 73 -9.77 -19.29 12.94
N VAL A 74 -10.76 -18.52 13.38
CA VAL A 74 -10.62 -17.64 14.56
C VAL A 74 -10.29 -18.47 15.80
N GLN A 75 -10.98 -19.59 16.03
CA GLN A 75 -10.73 -20.47 17.17
C GLN A 75 -9.31 -21.04 17.16
N THR A 76 -8.83 -21.52 16.00
CA THR A 76 -7.47 -22.03 15.82
C THR A 76 -6.44 -20.95 16.10
N ALA A 77 -6.59 -19.77 15.48
CA ALA A 77 -5.65 -18.67 15.66
C ALA A 77 -5.60 -18.18 17.13
N VAL A 78 -6.76 -17.97 17.76
CA VAL A 78 -6.83 -17.58 19.18
C VAL A 78 -6.24 -18.67 20.08
N THR A 79 -6.48 -19.95 19.79
CA THR A 79 -5.93 -21.05 20.59
C THR A 79 -4.41 -21.13 20.46
N ALA A 80 -3.87 -20.95 19.25
CA ALA A 80 -2.43 -20.90 19.01
C ALA A 80 -1.78 -19.71 19.73
N ILE A 81 -2.35 -18.50 19.62
CA ILE A 81 -1.87 -17.31 20.35
C ILE A 81 -1.88 -17.56 21.86
N ARG A 82 -2.95 -18.16 22.41
CA ARG A 82 -3.02 -18.50 23.84
C ARG A 82 -1.97 -19.54 24.25
N ARG A 83 -1.68 -20.53 23.38
CA ARG A 83 -0.65 -21.54 23.62
C ARG A 83 0.74 -20.90 23.68
N GLU A 84 1.08 -20.04 22.73
CA GLU A 84 2.35 -19.31 22.74
C GLU A 84 2.45 -18.35 23.94
N HIS A 85 1.37 -17.65 24.27
CA HIS A 85 1.32 -16.76 25.44
C HIS A 85 1.58 -17.52 26.76
N ARG A 86 1.10 -18.77 26.87
CA ARG A 86 1.35 -19.61 28.06
C ARG A 86 2.81 -20.06 28.18
N ARG A 87 3.53 -20.18 27.05
CA ARG A 87 4.96 -20.48 27.05
C ARG A 87 5.76 -19.27 27.49
N GLN A 88 5.44 -18.12 26.91
CA GLN A 88 6.01 -16.83 27.30
C GLN A 88 5.01 -15.71 26.97
N PRO A 89 4.63 -14.88 27.95
CA PRO A 89 3.58 -13.88 27.75
C PRO A 89 3.91 -12.84 26.68
N PHE A 90 2.95 -12.61 25.78
CA PHE A 90 2.92 -11.42 24.92
C PHE A 90 2.61 -10.17 25.74
N ASP A 91 3.26 -9.06 25.40
CA ASP A 91 2.99 -7.74 25.95
C ASP A 91 1.80 -7.08 25.24
N LEU A 92 1.70 -7.27 23.92
CA LEU A 92 0.73 -6.60 23.05
C LEU A 92 0.36 -7.48 21.85
N LEU A 93 -0.88 -7.32 21.36
CA LEU A 93 -1.35 -7.89 20.12
C LEU A 93 -1.63 -6.79 19.09
N HIS A 94 -1.36 -7.03 17.81
CA HIS A 94 -1.64 -6.08 16.76
C HIS A 94 -2.26 -6.78 15.54
N GLY A 95 -3.53 -6.48 15.26
CA GLY A 95 -4.18 -6.88 14.02
C GLY A 95 -3.85 -5.91 12.90
N LEU A 96 -3.09 -6.37 11.92
CA LEU A 96 -2.88 -5.65 10.67
C LEU A 96 -4.08 -5.97 9.78
N TRP A 97 -4.83 -4.94 9.35
CA TRP A 97 -6.23 -4.99 8.91
C TRP A 97 -7.27 -5.19 10.03
N ALA A 98 -8.38 -4.47 9.92
CA ALA A 98 -9.46 -4.49 10.91
C ALA A 98 -10.45 -5.65 10.76
N ASP A 99 -10.44 -6.41 9.67
CA ASP A 99 -11.40 -7.50 9.44
C ASP A 99 -11.08 -8.77 10.26
N GLU A 100 -10.56 -9.83 9.65
CA GLU A 100 -10.22 -11.07 10.37
C GLU A 100 -9.04 -10.88 11.34
N PRO A 101 -7.92 -10.24 10.95
CA PRO A 101 -6.78 -10.07 11.83
C PRO A 101 -7.10 -9.19 13.04
N GLY A 102 -7.73 -8.03 12.82
CA GLY A 102 -8.17 -7.14 13.90
C GLY A 102 -9.14 -7.82 14.86
N PHE A 103 -10.07 -8.62 14.35
CA PHE A 103 -10.99 -9.37 15.18
C PHE A 103 -10.28 -10.44 16.02
N VAL A 104 -9.34 -11.19 15.44
CA VAL A 104 -8.53 -12.19 16.16
C VAL A 104 -7.67 -11.52 17.23
N ALA A 105 -6.96 -10.44 16.88
CA ALA A 105 -6.09 -9.71 17.79
C ALA A 105 -6.85 -9.17 19.01
N THR A 106 -8.00 -8.53 18.78
CA THR A 106 -8.81 -7.97 19.89
C THR A 106 -9.49 -9.03 20.74
N THR A 107 -9.89 -10.15 20.14
CA THR A 107 -10.46 -11.29 20.88
C THR A 107 -9.40 -11.96 21.75
N ALA A 108 -8.23 -12.27 21.19
CA ALA A 108 -7.12 -12.86 21.93
C ALA A 108 -6.60 -11.89 23.01
N GLY A 109 -6.46 -10.60 22.72
CA GLY A 109 -6.00 -9.59 23.67
C GLY A 109 -6.89 -9.53 24.91
N ARG A 110 -8.23 -9.50 24.71
CA ARG A 110 -9.19 -9.56 25.83
C ARG A 110 -9.05 -10.83 26.68
N LEU A 111 -8.92 -11.99 26.04
CA LEU A 111 -8.78 -13.28 26.75
C LEU A 111 -7.46 -13.40 27.53
N LEU A 112 -6.44 -12.64 27.10
CA LEU A 112 -5.10 -12.64 27.70
C LEU A 112 -4.87 -11.45 28.66
N GLY A 113 -5.83 -10.53 28.78
CA GLY A 113 -5.65 -9.29 29.55
C GLY A 113 -4.56 -8.38 28.97
N ARG A 114 -4.38 -8.36 27.64
CA ARG A 114 -3.36 -7.59 26.93
C ARG A 114 -3.97 -6.57 25.96
N PRO A 115 -3.35 -5.39 25.79
CA PRO A 115 -3.82 -4.41 24.83
C PRO A 115 -3.75 -4.96 23.41
N ALA A 116 -4.71 -4.54 22.58
CA ALA A 116 -4.76 -4.89 21.17
C ALA A 116 -4.83 -3.62 20.31
N VAL A 117 -3.90 -3.50 19.36
CA VAL A 117 -3.88 -2.46 18.33
C VAL A 117 -4.53 -3.00 17.06
N VAL A 118 -5.19 -2.15 16.29
CA VAL A 118 -5.72 -2.50 14.96
C VAL A 118 -5.30 -1.45 13.93
N SER A 119 -4.52 -1.86 12.92
CA SER A 119 -4.17 -0.99 11.78
C SER A 119 -5.16 -1.15 10.64
N LEU A 120 -5.66 -0.03 10.15
CA LEU A 120 -6.42 0.06 8.90
C LEU A 120 -5.44 0.20 7.73
N LEU A 121 -5.40 -0.81 6.86
CA LEU A 121 -4.37 -0.93 5.82
C LEU A 121 -4.93 -1.13 4.41
N GLY A 122 -6.24 -1.27 4.24
CA GLY A 122 -6.86 -1.47 2.94
C GLY A 122 -8.33 -1.05 2.92
N GLY A 123 -9.12 -1.77 2.14
CA GLY A 123 -10.51 -1.43 1.90
C GLY A 123 -11.50 -1.86 3.01
N GLU A 124 -11.08 -2.07 4.26
CA GLU A 124 -11.97 -2.64 5.30
C GLU A 124 -13.18 -1.76 5.58
N LEU A 125 -13.05 -0.44 5.44
CA LEU A 125 -14.10 0.54 5.75
C LEU A 125 -14.90 1.02 4.55
N VAL A 126 -14.58 0.55 3.34
CA VAL A 126 -15.23 0.98 2.09
C VAL A 126 -16.00 -0.13 1.40
N GLY A 127 -16.89 0.26 0.47
CA GLY A 127 -17.70 -0.65 -0.34
C GLY A 127 -18.10 -0.01 -1.66
N LEU A 128 -17.25 -0.16 -2.68
CA LEU A 128 -17.44 0.30 -4.05
C LEU A 128 -18.18 -0.80 -4.84
N ARG A 129 -19.50 -0.69 -4.90
CA ARG A 129 -20.39 -1.75 -5.44
C ARG A 129 -20.22 -1.99 -6.93
N ASP A 130 -19.99 -0.91 -7.67
CA ASP A 130 -19.78 -0.87 -9.12
C ASP A 130 -18.58 -1.73 -9.55
N ILE A 131 -17.55 -1.81 -8.71
CA ILE A 131 -16.33 -2.58 -8.98
C ILE A 131 -16.13 -3.77 -8.03
N GLY A 132 -17.14 -4.09 -7.21
CA GLY A 132 -17.09 -5.20 -6.26
C GLY A 132 -15.96 -5.11 -5.22
N TYR A 133 -15.49 -3.90 -4.89
CA TYR A 133 -14.34 -3.68 -4.00
C TYR A 133 -14.75 -3.25 -2.59
N GLY A 134 -14.04 -3.76 -1.58
CA GLY A 134 -14.11 -3.27 -0.20
C GLY A 134 -14.84 -4.20 0.77
N GLY A 135 -14.38 -4.18 2.02
CA GLY A 135 -14.84 -5.06 3.09
C GLY A 135 -16.30 -4.83 3.48
N GLN A 136 -16.83 -3.61 3.24
CA GLN A 136 -18.19 -3.27 3.61
C GLN A 136 -19.26 -3.89 2.71
N LEU A 137 -18.87 -4.50 1.59
CA LEU A 137 -19.82 -5.26 0.74
C LEU A 137 -20.30 -6.55 1.44
N SER A 138 -19.46 -7.17 2.26
CA SER A 138 -19.76 -8.41 2.98
C SER A 138 -20.35 -8.16 4.37
N ARG A 139 -21.53 -8.72 4.68
CA ARG A 139 -22.18 -8.59 6.00
C ARG A 139 -21.28 -9.11 7.13
N SER A 140 -20.59 -10.22 6.90
CA SER A 140 -19.72 -10.83 7.91
C SER A 140 -18.46 -10.00 8.14
N ASN A 141 -17.84 -9.45 7.08
CA ASN A 141 -16.70 -8.56 7.24
C ASN A 141 -17.10 -7.30 8.00
N ARG A 142 -18.25 -6.69 7.68
CA ARG A 142 -18.78 -5.54 8.46
C ARG A 142 -18.86 -5.84 9.95
N LEU A 143 -19.42 -6.98 10.31
CA LEU A 143 -19.57 -7.39 11.72
C LEU A 143 -18.22 -7.60 12.42
N LEU A 144 -17.24 -8.20 11.73
CA LEU A 144 -15.90 -8.44 12.29
C LEU A 144 -15.14 -7.13 12.47
N THR A 145 -15.12 -6.29 11.43
CA THR A 145 -14.50 -4.96 11.47
C THR A 145 -15.09 -4.12 12.60
N ASP A 146 -16.41 -4.07 12.70
CA ASP A 146 -17.11 -3.31 13.74
C ASP A 146 -16.78 -3.82 15.16
N ARG A 147 -16.67 -5.15 15.34
CA ARG A 147 -16.20 -5.72 16.61
C ARG A 147 -14.73 -5.41 16.88
N ALA A 148 -13.85 -5.51 15.89
CA ALA A 148 -12.44 -5.18 16.05
C ALA A 148 -12.25 -3.72 16.48
N LEU A 149 -12.89 -2.78 15.75
CA LEU A 149 -12.81 -1.35 16.05
C LEU A 149 -13.33 -1.01 17.46
N ARG A 150 -14.47 -1.57 17.88
CA ARG A 150 -14.97 -1.33 19.24
C ARG A 150 -14.01 -1.83 20.32
N SER A 151 -13.27 -2.90 20.03
CA SER A 151 -12.51 -3.67 21.00
C SER A 151 -11.03 -3.30 21.09
N ALA A 152 -10.51 -2.62 20.07
CA ALA A 152 -9.14 -2.17 20.04
C ALA A 152 -8.88 -1.10 21.11
N ALA A 153 -7.70 -1.16 21.71
CA ALA A 153 -7.19 -0.12 22.59
C ALA A 153 -6.88 1.15 21.77
N VAL A 154 -6.21 0.97 20.63
CA VAL A 154 -5.91 2.02 19.65
C VAL A 154 -6.12 1.49 18.24
N ILE A 155 -6.59 2.36 17.35
CA ILE A 155 -6.70 2.13 15.91
C ILE A 155 -5.75 3.07 15.19
N THR A 156 -4.96 2.52 14.28
CA THR A 156 -4.04 3.29 13.44
C THR A 156 -4.57 3.34 12.00
N ALA A 157 -4.35 4.46 11.32
CA ALA A 157 -4.71 4.65 9.92
C ALA A 157 -3.49 5.14 9.14
N GLY A 158 -3.28 4.59 7.95
CA GLY A 158 -2.09 4.89 7.14
C GLY A 158 -2.08 6.27 6.48
N SER A 159 -3.21 6.99 6.49
CA SER A 159 -3.35 8.34 5.94
C SER A 159 -4.43 9.12 6.69
N ARG A 160 -4.41 10.44 6.59
CA ARG A 160 -5.51 11.31 7.03
C ARG A 160 -6.79 11.03 6.25
N TYR A 161 -6.68 10.71 4.96
CA TYR A 161 -7.82 10.29 4.15
C TYR A 161 -8.55 9.09 4.79
N LEU A 162 -7.79 8.04 5.15
CA LEU A 162 -8.38 6.87 5.82
C LEU A 162 -8.85 7.18 7.24
N ALA A 163 -8.14 8.03 7.97
CA ALA A 163 -8.55 8.47 9.30
C ALA A 163 -9.91 9.21 9.26
N GLN A 164 -10.15 10.06 8.26
CA GLN A 164 -11.44 10.72 8.07
C GLN A 164 -12.58 9.72 7.82
N ILE A 165 -12.32 8.67 7.02
CA ILE A 165 -13.29 7.57 6.83
C ILE A 165 -13.53 6.82 8.15
N ALA A 166 -12.49 6.62 8.95
CA ALA A 166 -12.56 5.90 10.22
C ALA A 166 -13.23 6.69 11.35
N ALA A 167 -13.13 8.02 11.35
CA ALA A 167 -13.64 8.90 12.40
C ALA A 167 -15.16 8.75 12.63
N ALA A 168 -15.92 8.39 11.60
CA ALA A 168 -17.35 8.10 11.74
C ALA A 168 -17.67 6.83 12.55
N ARG A 169 -16.66 6.01 12.89
CA ARG A 169 -16.81 4.68 13.52
C ARG A 169 -15.93 4.50 14.76
N VAL A 170 -14.99 5.41 15.01
CA VAL A 170 -13.96 5.30 16.03
C VAL A 170 -13.87 6.62 16.78
N PRO A 171 -13.89 6.61 18.13
CA PRO A 171 -13.61 7.79 18.95
C PRO A 171 -12.23 8.41 18.67
N ASP A 172 -12.17 9.74 18.65
CA ASP A 172 -10.95 10.50 18.30
C ASP A 172 -9.76 10.17 19.23
N ASP A 173 -10.01 9.90 20.50
CA ASP A 173 -8.99 9.55 21.48
C ASP A 173 -8.31 8.21 21.20
N ARG A 174 -8.94 7.33 20.41
CA ARG A 174 -8.42 6.01 20.01
C ARG A 174 -7.91 5.95 18.57
N LEU A 175 -8.13 6.96 17.75
CA LEU A 175 -7.67 6.98 16.36
C LEU A 175 -6.32 7.72 16.24
N ARG A 176 -5.34 7.10 15.58
CA ARG A 176 -4.02 7.70 15.32
C ARG A 176 -3.67 7.58 13.84
N VAL A 177 -3.18 8.64 13.24
CA VAL A 177 -2.57 8.57 11.90
C VAL A 177 -1.15 8.04 12.10
N LEU A 178 -0.91 6.80 11.67
CA LEU A 178 0.38 6.13 11.78
C LEU A 178 0.60 5.33 10.49
N PRO A 179 1.32 5.89 9.50
CA PRO A 179 1.57 5.26 8.22
C PRO A 179 2.52 4.07 8.31
N LEU A 180 2.41 3.15 7.34
CA LEU A 180 3.53 2.26 7.02
C LEU A 180 4.66 3.07 6.38
N GLY A 181 5.89 2.82 6.79
CA GLY A 181 7.03 3.59 6.30
C GLY A 181 7.58 3.13 4.95
N VAL A 182 8.28 4.04 4.28
CA VAL A 182 9.09 3.77 3.08
C VAL A 182 10.56 3.70 3.46
N ASP A 183 11.27 2.71 2.92
CA ASP A 183 12.72 2.64 3.00
C ASP A 183 13.37 3.75 2.17
N THR A 184 13.71 4.86 2.81
CA THR A 184 14.33 6.02 2.17
C THR A 184 15.82 5.82 1.84
N THR A 185 16.39 4.66 2.18
CA THR A 185 17.74 4.25 1.76
C THR A 185 17.69 3.56 0.40
N LEU A 186 16.67 2.72 0.17
CA LEU A 186 16.39 2.10 -1.13
C LEU A 186 15.77 3.10 -2.13
N PHE A 187 14.73 3.83 -1.69
CA PHE A 187 14.04 4.83 -2.49
C PHE A 187 14.68 6.20 -2.30
N THR A 188 15.67 6.49 -3.14
CA THR A 188 16.43 7.75 -3.11
C THR A 188 16.68 8.28 -4.53
N PRO A 189 16.85 9.61 -4.73
CA PRO A 189 17.09 10.20 -6.05
C PRO A 189 18.44 9.80 -6.67
N THR A 190 19.40 9.36 -5.86
CA THR A 190 20.74 9.02 -6.34
C THR A 190 20.70 7.75 -7.17
N LYS A 191 21.22 7.83 -8.40
CA LYS A 191 21.37 6.68 -9.29
C LYS A 191 22.59 5.86 -8.86
N SER A 192 22.43 4.54 -8.70
CA SER A 192 23.59 3.66 -8.67
C SER A 192 24.24 3.69 -10.05
N ALA A 193 25.57 3.86 -10.12
CA ALA A 193 26.31 4.08 -11.37
C ALA A 193 26.16 2.95 -12.43
N ALA A 194 25.51 1.83 -12.08
CA ALA A 194 25.42 0.61 -12.89
C ALA A 194 24.03 0.34 -13.52
N THR A 195 22.99 1.16 -13.30
CA THR A 195 21.64 0.81 -13.77
C THR A 195 21.30 1.37 -15.16
N ALA A 196 20.98 0.45 -16.08
CA ALA A 196 20.47 0.76 -17.41
C ALA A 196 19.14 1.53 -17.30
N ASN A 197 18.86 2.45 -18.22
CA ASN A 197 17.57 3.14 -18.26
C ASN A 197 16.44 2.13 -18.55
N PRO A 198 15.47 1.92 -17.64
CA PRO A 198 14.38 0.95 -17.85
C PRO A 198 13.43 1.33 -19.00
N TYR A 199 13.51 2.57 -19.50
CA TYR A 199 12.73 3.06 -20.63
C TYR A 199 13.48 3.01 -21.96
N ALA A 200 14.73 2.55 -21.96
CA ALA A 200 15.46 2.33 -23.20
C ALA A 200 14.75 1.25 -24.03
N THR A 201 14.25 1.62 -25.20
CA THR A 201 13.74 0.64 -26.17
C THR A 201 14.91 -0.15 -26.73
N SER A 202 14.83 -1.49 -26.76
CA SER A 202 15.72 -2.28 -27.61
C SER A 202 15.46 -1.87 -29.06
N ASN A 203 16.35 -1.06 -29.63
CA ASN A 203 16.20 -0.56 -30.99
C ASN A 203 16.06 -1.74 -31.97
N THR A 204 14.89 -1.90 -32.59
CA THR A 204 14.80 -2.52 -33.92
C THR A 204 15.27 -1.48 -34.94
N PRO A 205 16.12 -1.82 -35.94
CA PRO A 205 16.87 -0.80 -36.70
C PRO A 205 16.08 0.03 -37.72
N ASP A 206 14.79 -0.23 -37.98
CA ASP A 206 14.20 0.17 -39.27
C ASP A 206 13.21 1.34 -39.29
N THR A 207 13.00 2.09 -38.20
CA THR A 207 12.39 3.43 -38.31
C THR A 207 12.77 4.33 -37.14
N PRO A 208 13.28 5.56 -37.37
CA PRO A 208 13.45 6.54 -36.31
C PRO A 208 12.06 7.09 -35.92
N ARG A 209 11.38 6.44 -34.99
CA ARG A 209 10.32 7.12 -34.23
C ARG A 209 11.01 8.16 -33.35
N PRO A 210 10.49 9.40 -33.24
CA PRO A 210 10.98 10.33 -32.23
C PRO A 210 10.90 9.61 -30.88
N THR A 211 12.03 9.53 -30.18
CA THR A 211 12.04 8.95 -28.84
C THR A 211 11.16 9.85 -27.97
N PRO A 212 10.15 9.31 -27.28
CA PRO A 212 9.37 10.12 -26.37
C PRO A 212 10.32 10.70 -25.31
N HIS A 213 10.24 12.01 -25.12
CA HIS A 213 11.14 12.75 -24.23
C HIS A 213 10.50 13.02 -22.86
N PHE A 214 9.24 12.61 -22.66
CA PHE A 214 8.54 12.78 -21.38
C PHE A 214 7.92 11.46 -20.93
N HIS A 215 8.53 10.85 -19.91
CA HIS A 215 8.14 9.54 -19.38
C HIS A 215 7.19 9.69 -18.20
N VAL A 216 5.94 9.28 -18.39
CA VAL A 216 4.93 9.18 -17.34
C VAL A 216 4.92 7.76 -16.79
N LEU A 217 4.99 7.59 -15.47
CA LEU A 217 5.00 6.28 -14.82
C LEU A 217 3.73 6.06 -14.00
N HIS A 218 3.16 4.86 -14.12
CA HIS A 218 2.13 4.36 -13.23
C HIS A 218 2.55 2.97 -12.72
N VAL A 219 2.55 2.80 -11.39
CA VAL A 219 2.89 1.53 -10.73
C VAL A 219 1.70 1.06 -9.91
N ALA A 220 1.04 -0.01 -10.34
CA ALA A 220 -0.05 -0.63 -9.58
C ALA A 220 -0.43 -2.00 -10.16
N SER A 221 -1.10 -2.83 -9.36
CA SER A 221 -1.81 -3.99 -9.89
C SER A 221 -2.92 -3.55 -10.87
N LEU A 222 -3.09 -4.31 -11.95
CA LEU A 222 -4.07 -4.01 -13.00
C LEU A 222 -5.45 -4.52 -12.56
N SER A 223 -6.11 -3.73 -11.71
CA SER A 223 -7.36 -4.09 -11.03
C SER A 223 -8.35 -2.92 -11.02
N PRO A 224 -9.67 -3.19 -10.88
CA PRO A 224 -10.69 -2.14 -10.99
C PRO A 224 -10.52 -0.95 -10.02
N VAL A 225 -9.95 -1.18 -8.83
CA VAL A 225 -9.75 -0.11 -7.83
C VAL A 225 -8.64 0.87 -8.23
N LYS A 226 -7.69 0.44 -9.08
CA LYS A 226 -6.56 1.26 -9.53
C LYS A 226 -6.90 2.10 -10.78
N ASP A 227 -8.01 1.78 -11.43
CA ASP A 227 -8.69 2.58 -12.46
C ASP A 227 -7.77 3.10 -13.57
N GLN A 228 -6.92 2.21 -14.08
CA GLN A 228 -6.09 2.48 -15.25
C GLN A 228 -6.94 2.85 -16.49
N ALA A 229 -8.21 2.45 -16.53
CA ALA A 229 -9.13 2.88 -17.57
C ALA A 229 -9.29 4.41 -17.61
N THR A 230 -9.43 5.07 -16.45
CA THR A 230 -9.43 6.53 -16.34
C THR A 230 -8.09 7.13 -16.74
N LEU A 231 -6.97 6.50 -16.33
CA LEU A 231 -5.63 6.95 -16.72
C LEU A 231 -5.43 6.94 -18.24
N LEU A 232 -5.85 5.88 -18.94
CA LEU A 232 -5.72 5.79 -20.39
C LEU A 232 -6.57 6.87 -21.10
N ARG A 233 -7.78 7.15 -20.61
CA ARG A 233 -8.60 8.27 -21.14
C ARG A 233 -7.93 9.63 -20.90
N ALA A 234 -7.33 9.84 -19.73
CA ALA A 234 -6.57 11.05 -19.44
C ALA A 234 -5.34 11.17 -20.35
N LEU A 235 -4.61 10.07 -20.56
CA LEU A 235 -3.47 10.03 -21.47
C LEU A 235 -3.87 10.40 -22.91
N ALA A 236 -5.00 9.91 -23.41
CA ALA A 236 -5.48 10.26 -24.75
C ALA A 236 -5.69 11.78 -24.91
N ILE A 237 -6.19 12.45 -23.89
CA ILE A 237 -6.33 13.92 -23.87
C ILE A 237 -4.94 14.59 -23.88
N VAL A 238 -4.04 14.15 -22.99
CA VAL A 238 -2.68 14.69 -22.87
C VAL A 238 -1.88 14.48 -24.16
N ALA A 239 -1.96 13.30 -24.75
CA ALA A 239 -1.27 12.88 -25.96
C ALA A 239 -1.59 13.76 -27.18
N ASN A 240 -2.81 14.31 -27.26
CA ASN A 240 -3.21 15.22 -28.31
C ASN A 240 -2.49 16.58 -28.22
N ALA A 241 -2.22 17.07 -27.00
CA ALA A 241 -1.53 18.33 -26.77
C ALA A 241 0.00 18.16 -26.66
N HIS A 242 0.46 16.97 -26.23
CA HIS A 242 1.85 16.64 -25.92
C HIS A 242 2.25 15.35 -26.63
N PRO A 243 2.64 15.42 -27.92
CA PRO A 243 3.02 14.25 -28.72
C PRO A 243 4.23 13.48 -28.17
N GLU A 244 5.06 14.11 -27.34
CA GLU A 244 6.27 13.58 -26.73
C GLU A 244 6.04 12.67 -25.51
N VAL A 245 4.80 12.60 -25.00
CA VAL A 245 4.46 11.86 -23.77
C VAL A 245 4.33 10.37 -24.05
N HIS A 246 4.94 9.57 -23.17
CA HIS A 246 4.81 8.12 -23.16
C HIS A 246 4.48 7.60 -21.77
N LEU A 247 3.46 6.74 -21.68
CA LEU A 247 3.03 6.13 -20.42
C LEU A 247 3.68 4.76 -20.24
N HIS A 248 4.35 4.58 -19.12
CA HIS A 248 4.88 3.32 -18.63
C HIS A 248 3.99 2.79 -17.51
N ILE A 249 3.45 1.58 -17.69
CA ILE A 249 2.63 0.89 -16.70
C ILE A 249 3.42 -0.30 -16.16
N VAL A 250 3.73 -0.26 -14.87
CA VAL A 250 4.36 -1.36 -14.13
C VAL A 250 3.30 -2.03 -13.26
N GLY A 251 3.22 -3.36 -13.37
CA GLY A 251 2.30 -4.22 -12.66
C GLY A 251 1.58 -5.21 -13.56
N THR A 252 0.90 -6.15 -12.92
CA THR A 252 0.11 -7.20 -13.59
C THR A 252 -1.28 -7.28 -12.98
N GLY A 253 -2.20 -7.95 -13.66
CA GLY A 253 -3.55 -8.18 -13.15
C GLY A 253 -4.54 -8.54 -14.24
N PRO A 254 -5.77 -8.90 -13.83
CA PRO A 254 -6.80 -9.40 -14.73
C PRO A 254 -7.23 -8.39 -15.80
N LEU A 255 -7.00 -7.09 -15.58
CA LEU A 255 -7.40 -6.05 -16.53
C LEU A 255 -6.43 -5.86 -17.71
N LYS A 256 -5.28 -6.54 -17.76
CA LYS A 256 -4.26 -6.31 -18.80
C LYS A 256 -4.83 -6.36 -20.23
N ALA A 257 -5.61 -7.40 -20.55
CA ALA A 257 -6.19 -7.56 -21.89
C ALA A 257 -7.16 -6.42 -22.22
N ALA A 258 -8.05 -6.07 -21.30
CA ALA A 258 -9.01 -4.97 -21.49
C ALA A 258 -8.31 -3.62 -21.67
N LEU A 259 -7.22 -3.37 -20.92
CA LEU A 259 -6.45 -2.12 -21.02
C LEU A 259 -5.70 -2.00 -22.36
N LEU A 260 -5.19 -3.11 -22.91
CA LEU A 260 -4.59 -3.14 -24.25
C LEU A 260 -5.63 -2.84 -25.34
N THR A 261 -6.82 -3.43 -25.25
CA THR A 261 -7.92 -3.12 -26.17
C THR A 261 -8.29 -1.64 -26.07
N GLN A 262 -8.48 -1.12 -24.86
CA GLN A 262 -8.83 0.28 -24.64
C GLN A 262 -7.76 1.25 -25.15
N SER A 263 -6.46 0.94 -25.01
CA SER A 263 -5.41 1.80 -25.58
C SER A 263 -5.45 1.83 -27.11
N GLY A 264 -5.87 0.73 -27.75
CA GLY A 264 -6.10 0.68 -29.19
C GLY A 264 -7.33 1.50 -29.61
N GLU A 265 -8.45 1.36 -28.90
CA GLU A 265 -9.67 2.14 -29.14
C GLU A 265 -9.50 3.66 -28.94
N LEU A 266 -8.53 4.05 -28.12
CA LEU A 266 -8.17 5.44 -27.85
C LEU A 266 -7.04 5.98 -28.77
N ASP A 267 -6.57 5.18 -29.74
CA ASP A 267 -5.48 5.54 -30.65
C ASP A 267 -4.18 5.98 -29.95
N ILE A 268 -3.87 5.38 -28.79
CA ILE A 268 -2.67 5.65 -27.97
C ILE A 268 -1.83 4.39 -27.70
N ALA A 269 -2.13 3.27 -28.35
CA ALA A 269 -1.47 1.99 -28.10
C ALA A 269 0.06 2.06 -28.26
N ASP A 270 0.54 2.92 -29.16
CA ASP A 270 1.96 3.14 -29.43
C ASP A 270 2.65 4.10 -28.44
N ARG A 271 1.88 4.67 -27.51
CA ARG A 271 2.32 5.58 -26.43
C ARG A 271 2.19 4.96 -25.03
N VAL A 272 1.87 3.67 -24.96
CA VAL A 272 1.72 2.95 -23.70
C VAL A 272 2.60 1.70 -23.72
N THR A 273 3.45 1.54 -22.72
CA THR A 273 4.23 0.32 -22.51
C THR A 273 3.83 -0.34 -21.21
N PHE A 274 3.42 -1.61 -21.29
CA PHE A 274 3.16 -2.46 -20.13
C PHE A 274 4.40 -3.28 -19.81
N HIS A 275 5.10 -2.95 -18.73
CA HIS A 275 6.34 -3.60 -18.30
C HIS A 275 6.11 -4.95 -17.59
N GLY A 276 4.87 -5.24 -17.18
CA GLY A 276 4.59 -6.40 -16.34
C GLY A 276 5.07 -6.20 -14.91
N GLU A 277 5.36 -7.29 -14.21
CA GLU A 277 5.80 -7.24 -12.81
C GLU A 277 7.29 -6.87 -12.74
N VAL A 278 7.61 -5.94 -11.85
CA VAL A 278 8.97 -5.49 -11.55
C VAL A 278 9.19 -5.71 -10.07
N SER A 279 10.35 -6.26 -9.68
CA SER A 279 10.67 -6.46 -8.27
C SER A 279 10.75 -5.13 -7.53
N HIS A 280 10.40 -5.14 -6.24
CA HIS A 280 10.42 -3.94 -5.40
C HIS A 280 11.79 -3.25 -5.40
N ASP A 281 12.88 -4.02 -5.35
CA ASP A 281 14.27 -3.52 -5.41
C ASP A 281 14.64 -2.84 -6.74
N ALA A 282 13.94 -3.17 -7.84
CA ALA A 282 14.17 -2.58 -9.16
C ALA A 282 13.27 -1.36 -9.46
N LEU A 283 12.19 -1.17 -8.70
CA LEU A 283 11.30 0.00 -8.86
C LEU A 283 12.01 1.37 -8.72
N PRO A 284 13.01 1.56 -7.84
CA PRO A 284 13.74 2.82 -7.77
C PRO A 284 14.31 3.29 -9.11
N ASP A 285 14.73 2.38 -10.00
CA ASP A 285 15.23 2.76 -11.33
C ASP A 285 14.11 3.32 -12.22
N TYR A 286 12.90 2.77 -12.13
CA TYR A 286 11.74 3.29 -12.85
C TYR A 286 11.37 4.68 -12.31
N TYR A 287 11.26 4.84 -11.00
CA TYR A 287 10.91 6.14 -10.41
C TYR A 287 11.93 7.24 -10.77
N ARG A 288 13.24 6.93 -10.72
CA ARG A 288 14.29 7.89 -11.07
C ARG A 288 14.33 8.26 -12.56
N ALA A 289 13.92 7.33 -13.43
CA ALA A 289 13.91 7.58 -14.87
C ALA A 289 12.65 8.32 -15.33
N ALA A 290 11.60 8.37 -14.51
CA ALA A 290 10.32 8.99 -14.86
C ALA A 290 10.35 10.52 -14.66
N ASP A 291 9.77 11.24 -15.62
CA ASP A 291 9.54 12.68 -15.52
C ASP A 291 8.34 13.02 -14.64
N LEU A 292 7.41 12.08 -14.49
CA LEU A 292 6.18 12.23 -13.71
C LEU A 292 5.62 10.88 -13.30
N PHE A 293 5.25 10.71 -12.04
CA PHE A 293 4.46 9.58 -11.56
C PHE A 293 2.98 9.95 -11.44
N VAL A 294 2.09 9.09 -11.92
CA VAL A 294 0.63 9.31 -11.91
C VAL A 294 -0.09 8.18 -11.16
N LEU A 295 -0.89 8.56 -10.16
CA LEU A 295 -1.85 7.67 -9.49
C LEU A 295 -3.27 7.94 -9.99
N ALA A 296 -3.98 6.91 -10.47
CA ALA A 296 -5.36 7.04 -10.97
C ALA A 296 -6.41 6.33 -10.10
N SER A 297 -6.03 5.80 -8.94
CA SER A 297 -6.86 4.92 -8.13
C SER A 297 -8.20 5.54 -7.72
N ARG A 298 -9.24 4.71 -7.66
CA ARG A 298 -10.55 5.02 -7.04
C ARG A 298 -10.48 5.00 -5.51
N TYR A 299 -9.54 4.22 -4.96
CA TYR A 299 -9.32 4.14 -3.54
C TYR A 299 -7.89 3.69 -3.22
N GLU A 300 -7.30 4.31 -2.20
CA GLU A 300 -6.07 3.88 -1.54
C GLU A 300 -6.22 4.08 -0.04
N SER A 301 -5.75 3.12 0.76
CA SER A 301 -5.59 3.33 2.20
C SER A 301 -4.47 4.33 2.49
N GLN A 302 -3.34 4.19 1.81
CA GLN A 302 -2.17 5.05 1.93
C GLN A 302 -1.54 5.35 0.57
N SER A 303 -1.26 4.34 -0.26
CA SER A 303 -0.49 4.42 -1.52
C SER A 303 1.03 4.49 -1.32
N LEU A 304 1.63 3.34 -0.99
CA LEU A 304 3.09 3.20 -0.82
C LEU A 304 3.87 3.59 -2.08
N VAL A 305 3.39 3.18 -3.26
CA VAL A 305 4.01 3.52 -4.55
C VAL A 305 4.14 5.03 -4.79
N THR A 306 3.22 5.84 -4.25
CA THR A 306 3.33 7.31 -4.36
C THR A 306 4.43 7.82 -3.43
N LEU A 307 4.51 7.29 -2.21
CA LEU A 307 5.54 7.65 -1.25
C LEU A 307 6.93 7.24 -1.76
N GLU A 308 7.05 6.06 -2.37
CA GLU A 308 8.27 5.56 -3.03
C GLU A 308 8.70 6.48 -4.18
N ALA A 309 7.78 6.84 -5.09
CA ALA A 309 8.05 7.75 -6.19
C ALA A 309 8.56 9.12 -5.68
N ALA A 310 7.87 9.70 -4.70
CA ALA A 310 8.26 10.96 -4.08
C ALA A 310 9.60 10.85 -3.32
N ALA A 311 9.89 9.74 -2.63
CA ALA A 311 11.18 9.51 -1.98
C ALA A 311 12.35 9.50 -2.99
N CYS A 312 12.12 8.91 -4.17
CA CYS A 312 13.03 8.95 -5.32
C CYS A 312 13.14 10.34 -5.98
N GLY A 313 12.38 11.34 -5.54
CA GLY A 313 12.39 12.69 -6.12
C GLY A 313 11.65 12.77 -7.46
N CYS A 314 10.82 11.78 -7.79
CA CYS A 314 9.94 11.84 -8.95
C CYS A 314 8.77 12.79 -8.63
N PRO A 315 8.45 13.77 -9.49
CA PRO A 315 7.22 14.55 -9.35
C PRO A 315 6.01 13.62 -9.36
N ILE A 316 5.02 13.89 -8.51
CA ILE A 316 3.81 13.07 -8.38
C ILE A 316 2.55 13.87 -8.70
N VAL A 317 1.55 13.22 -9.29
CA VAL A 317 0.20 13.75 -9.53
C VAL A 317 -0.80 12.60 -9.42
N GLY A 318 -2.06 12.88 -9.15
CA GLY A 318 -3.04 11.79 -9.17
C GLY A 318 -4.42 12.13 -8.66
N THR A 319 -5.16 11.10 -8.26
CA THR A 319 -6.50 11.23 -7.73
C THR A 319 -6.52 11.50 -6.22
N ALA A 320 -7.63 12.08 -5.72
CA ALA A 320 -7.83 12.49 -4.33
C ALA A 320 -8.03 11.32 -3.34
N VAL A 321 -7.05 10.42 -3.23
CA VAL A 321 -7.08 9.23 -2.38
C VAL A 321 -5.76 9.00 -1.64
N GLY A 322 -5.81 8.26 -0.52
CA GLY A 322 -4.62 7.94 0.26
C GLY A 322 -3.87 9.19 0.72
N VAL A 323 -2.54 9.19 0.56
CA VAL A 323 -1.68 10.31 0.97
C VAL A 323 -1.64 11.47 -0.03
N LEU A 324 -2.17 11.34 -1.25
CA LEU A 324 -2.00 12.37 -2.29
C LEU A 324 -2.46 13.76 -1.83
N PRO A 325 -3.65 13.93 -1.23
CA PRO A 325 -4.09 15.23 -0.72
C PRO A 325 -3.25 15.79 0.44
N GLU A 326 -2.40 14.98 1.06
CA GLU A 326 -1.49 15.40 2.14
C GLU A 326 -0.10 15.79 1.63
N LEU A 327 0.26 15.28 0.45
CA LEU A 327 1.55 15.52 -0.20
C LEU A 327 1.50 16.67 -1.21
N LEU A 328 0.33 16.96 -1.78
CA LEU A 328 0.17 17.85 -2.92
C LEU A 328 -0.87 18.94 -2.70
N ASP A 329 -0.67 20.06 -3.39
CA ASP A 329 -1.68 21.09 -3.57
C ASP A 329 -2.86 20.58 -4.42
N ALA A 330 -4.04 21.14 -4.19
CA ALA A 330 -5.27 20.72 -4.86
C ALA A 330 -5.22 20.81 -6.39
N ALA A 331 -4.35 21.67 -6.96
CA ALA A 331 -4.16 21.80 -8.41
C ALA A 331 -3.61 20.52 -9.07
N HIS A 332 -2.93 19.66 -8.31
CA HIS A 332 -2.31 18.42 -8.78
C HIS A 332 -3.06 17.17 -8.31
N VAL A 333 -4.29 17.36 -7.81
CA VAL A 333 -5.13 16.31 -7.26
C VAL A 333 -6.50 16.32 -7.94
N ALA A 334 -6.76 15.32 -8.77
CA ALA A 334 -8.00 15.17 -9.51
C ALA A 334 -9.07 14.40 -8.71
N PRO A 335 -10.36 14.65 -8.94
CA PRO A 335 -11.42 13.75 -8.48
C PRO A 335 -11.25 12.33 -9.06
N THR A 336 -11.60 11.31 -8.28
CA THR A 336 -11.52 9.91 -8.73
C THR A 336 -12.44 9.66 -9.94
N GLY A 337 -11.92 9.01 -10.98
CA GLY A 337 -12.68 8.70 -12.20
C GLY A 337 -12.83 9.86 -13.20
N ASP A 338 -12.32 11.06 -12.88
CA ASP A 338 -12.35 12.20 -13.79
C ASP A 338 -11.08 12.25 -14.65
N ALA A 339 -11.18 11.73 -15.87
CA ALA A 339 -10.08 11.71 -16.83
C ALA A 339 -9.66 13.12 -17.29
N THR A 340 -10.59 14.07 -17.35
CA THR A 340 -10.31 15.43 -17.85
C THR A 340 -9.55 16.23 -16.80
N ALA A 341 -9.99 16.16 -15.54
CA ALA A 341 -9.27 16.77 -14.43
C ALA A 341 -7.88 16.15 -14.26
N LEU A 342 -7.75 14.83 -14.39
CA LEU A 342 -6.45 14.16 -14.32
C LEU A 342 -5.53 14.57 -15.47
N ALA A 343 -6.05 14.67 -16.70
CA ALA A 343 -5.29 15.17 -17.85
C ALA A 343 -4.82 16.61 -17.65
N THR A 344 -5.69 17.47 -17.09
CA THR A 344 -5.36 18.88 -16.79
C THR A 344 -4.20 18.98 -15.80
N ALA A 345 -4.24 18.18 -14.72
CA ALA A 345 -3.18 18.15 -13.72
C ALA A 345 -1.84 17.62 -14.30
N ILE A 346 -1.89 16.58 -15.14
CA ILE A 346 -0.71 16.05 -15.85
C ILE A 346 -0.12 17.13 -16.78
N SER A 347 -0.94 17.74 -17.63
CA SER A 347 -0.50 18.79 -18.56
C SER A 347 0.10 20.00 -17.85
N ALA A 348 -0.43 20.40 -16.70
CA ALA A 348 0.11 21.51 -15.92
C ALA A 348 1.58 21.27 -15.50
N LEU A 349 1.94 20.03 -15.15
CA LEU A 349 3.31 19.66 -14.78
C LEU A 349 4.21 19.40 -16.00
N ILE A 350 3.64 19.01 -17.15
CA ILE A 350 4.40 18.88 -18.40
C ILE A 350 4.92 20.25 -18.84
N VAL A 351 4.06 21.26 -18.89
CA VAL A 351 4.40 22.58 -19.45
C VAL A 351 5.14 23.51 -18.48
N ASN A 352 5.19 23.17 -17.18
CA ASN A 352 5.79 24.00 -16.15
C ASN A 352 6.91 23.26 -15.39
N PRO A 353 8.16 23.25 -15.91
CA PRO A 353 9.29 22.58 -15.27
C PRO A 353 9.60 23.10 -13.86
N GLN A 354 9.36 24.38 -13.58
CA GLN A 354 9.58 24.96 -12.26
C GLN A 354 8.61 24.39 -11.24
N GLU A 355 7.32 24.35 -11.59
CA GLU A 355 6.29 23.78 -10.72
C GLU A 355 6.49 22.28 -10.52
N ARG A 356 6.86 21.55 -11.57
CA ARG A 356 7.23 20.14 -11.49
C ARG A 356 8.40 19.89 -10.54
N GLY A 357 9.44 20.73 -10.59
CA GLY A 357 10.57 20.67 -9.65
C GLY A 357 10.16 20.99 -8.21
N ARG A 358 9.25 21.96 -8.01
CA ARG A 358 8.68 22.29 -6.70
C ARG A 358 7.91 21.11 -6.11
N VAL A 359 6.99 20.53 -6.88
CA VAL A 359 6.21 19.34 -6.50
C VAL A 359 7.11 18.18 -6.08
N ALA A 360 8.15 17.89 -6.86
CA ALA A 360 9.13 16.86 -6.51
C ALA A 360 9.85 17.15 -5.19
N SER A 361 10.36 18.37 -5.01
CA SER A 361 11.10 18.75 -3.81
C SER A 361 10.23 18.71 -2.55
N GLU A 362 9.02 19.28 -2.61
CA GLU A 362 8.13 19.38 -1.45
C GLU A 362 7.54 18.03 -1.04
N SER A 363 7.05 17.25 -2.01
CA SER A 363 6.52 15.91 -1.72
C SER A 363 7.60 15.01 -1.13
N ARG A 364 8.82 15.05 -1.67
CA ARG A 364 9.97 14.34 -1.10
C ARG A 364 10.29 14.78 0.32
N ALA A 365 10.38 16.09 0.58
CA ALA A 365 10.66 16.61 1.90
C ALA A 365 9.61 16.15 2.93
N ARG A 366 8.33 16.14 2.54
CA ARG A 366 7.24 15.62 3.36
C ARG A 366 7.43 14.12 3.64
N VAL A 367 7.74 13.31 2.62
CA VAL A 367 8.01 11.87 2.78
C VAL A 367 9.13 11.62 3.78
N LEU A 368 10.27 12.30 3.63
CA LEU A 368 11.40 12.14 4.55
C LEU A 368 11.05 12.55 5.99
N SER A 369 10.24 13.59 6.17
CA SER A 369 9.90 14.10 7.49
C SER A 369 8.84 13.26 8.25
N SER A 370 8.00 12.51 7.54
CA SER A 370 6.78 11.93 8.11
C SER A 370 6.51 10.46 7.74
N PHE A 371 7.12 9.95 6.68
CA PHE A 371 6.80 8.61 6.13
C PHE A 371 8.03 7.70 5.99
N GLY A 372 9.21 8.11 6.46
CA GLY A 372 10.39 7.25 6.48
C GLY A 372 10.25 6.07 7.45
N LEU A 373 10.73 4.89 7.05
CA LEU A 373 10.64 3.64 7.81
C LEU A 373 11.05 3.79 9.28
N ASP A 374 12.27 4.24 9.54
CA ASP A 374 12.80 4.38 10.91
C ASP A 374 11.89 5.23 11.81
N ARG A 375 11.38 6.33 11.28
CA ARG A 375 10.47 7.23 11.99
C ARG A 375 9.15 6.54 12.30
N THR A 376 8.50 5.98 11.29
CA THR A 376 7.18 5.35 11.46
C THR A 376 7.22 4.16 12.42
N VAL A 377 8.31 3.38 12.39
CA VAL A 377 8.53 2.28 13.33
C VAL A 377 8.78 2.82 14.74
N ALA A 378 9.58 3.88 14.91
CA ALA A 378 9.77 4.50 16.22
C ALA A 378 8.46 5.05 16.82
N GLU A 379 7.60 5.67 16.00
CA GLU A 379 6.27 6.12 16.44
C GLU A 379 5.37 4.93 16.83
N LEU A 380 5.43 3.82 16.09
CA LEU A 380 4.71 2.59 16.41
C LEU A 380 5.20 1.94 17.71
N GLU A 381 6.50 1.94 17.95
CA GLU A 381 7.09 1.44 19.19
C GLU A 381 6.71 2.30 20.40
N LEU A 382 6.72 3.63 20.26
CA LEU A 382 6.26 4.54 21.30
C LEU A 382 4.79 4.30 21.63
N LEU A 383 3.96 4.05 20.61
CA LEU A 383 2.56 3.65 20.81
C LEU A 383 2.47 2.34 21.61
N TYR A 384 3.23 1.32 21.26
CA TYR A 384 3.23 0.05 21.99
C TYR A 384 3.68 0.21 23.44
N LEU A 385 4.78 0.93 23.68
CA LEU A 385 5.30 1.19 25.02
C LEU A 385 4.28 1.91 25.90
N GLY A 386 3.59 2.92 25.34
CA GLY A 386 2.53 3.64 26.04
C GLY A 386 1.36 2.73 26.45
N LEU A 387 0.99 1.77 25.59
CA LEU A 387 -0.07 0.81 25.89
C LEU A 387 0.34 -0.24 26.92
N CYS A 388 1.61 -0.67 26.90
CA CYS A 388 2.15 -1.66 27.83
C CYS A 388 2.38 -1.07 29.24
N ALA A 389 2.61 0.24 29.37
CA ALA A 389 2.83 0.90 30.66
C ALA A 389 1.56 1.06 31.52
N GLY A 390 0.36 0.87 30.93
CA GLY A 390 -0.93 1.09 31.59
C GLY A 390 -1.30 2.59 31.73
N PRO A 391 -2.56 2.90 32.08
CA PRO A 391 -2.94 4.29 32.38
C PRO A 391 -2.16 4.77 33.62
N ARG A 392 -1.47 5.90 33.48
CA ARG A 392 -0.86 6.61 34.62
C ARG A 392 -1.91 7.18 35.54
#